data_AF-I0UQL5-F1
#
_entry.id   AF-I0UQL5-F1
#
_cell.length_a   1.000
_cell.length_b   1.000
_cell.length_c   1.000
_cell.angle_alpha   90.00
_cell.angle_beta   90.00
_cell.angle_gamma   90.00
#
_symmetry.space_group_name_H-M   'P 1'
#
loop_
_entity.id
_entity.type
_entity.pdbx_description
1 polymer ?
#
loop_
_entity_poly.entity_id
_entity_poly.type
_entity_poly.pdbx_seq_one_letter_code
_entity_poly.pdbx_strand_id
1 'polypeptide(L)'
;MTENTGISRRKLLRTTAIGVPTAGMLAFGATLVTAPAAHAAITVDGYWGSETTKLLQNILMEETLGQMFMPGNAFGDPLGTISSQPISRAAENPGLASGWQWVSKEQSKGSGTLNKLQHMKLGFKHADGTIGPQTISALQTWLGQPADGVLDGPSPTIEALQNYLNSHEVEA
;
A
#
# COMPACT_ATOMS: atom_id res chain seq x y z
N MET A 1 -62.44 21.25 -0.85
CA MET A 1 -61.91 19.88 -0.97
C MET A 1 -60.54 20.04 -1.61
N THR A 2 -59.42 19.93 -0.88
CA THR A 2 -59.18 19.18 0.37
C THR A 2 -58.28 19.98 1.33
N GLU A 3 -58.41 19.79 2.65
CA GLU A 3 -57.55 20.43 3.67
C GLU A 3 -56.14 19.80 3.72
N ASN A 4 -55.07 20.46 4.19
CA ASN A 4 -54.57 20.52 5.58
C ASN A 4 -53.11 21.07 5.54
N THR A 5 -52.46 21.69 6.54
CA THR A 5 -52.84 22.30 7.83
C THR A 5 -51.81 23.39 8.20
N GLY A 6 -52.00 24.12 9.30
CA GLY A 6 -51.18 25.27 9.69
C GLY A 6 -49.78 25.00 10.29
N ILE A 7 -48.86 25.95 10.02
CA ILE A 7 -47.61 26.13 10.77
C ILE A 7 -47.82 27.25 11.80
N SER A 8 -47.74 26.92 13.10
CA SER A 8 -47.96 27.88 14.18
C SER A 8 -46.68 28.26 14.94
N ARG A 9 -46.28 29.52 14.73
CA ARG A 9 -45.52 30.42 15.61
C ARG A 9 -44.96 29.86 16.94
N ARG A 10 -43.62 29.82 17.05
CA ARG A 10 -42.84 30.15 18.26
C ARG A 10 -41.67 31.03 17.78
N LYS A 11 -41.45 32.27 18.28
CA LYS A 11 -40.89 32.67 19.59
C LYS A 11 -39.59 31.91 19.91
N LEU A 12 -38.47 32.54 20.30
CA LEU A 12 -38.20 33.94 20.66
C LEU A 12 -36.68 34.24 20.54
N LEU A 13 -36.30 35.50 20.37
CA LEU A 13 -34.91 36.01 20.45
C LEU A 13 -34.24 35.75 21.81
N ARG A 14 -32.91 35.50 21.79
CA ARG A 14 -31.85 35.66 22.84
C ARG A 14 -30.62 34.84 22.38
N THR A 15 -29.34 35.14 22.67
CA THR A 15 -28.66 36.29 23.29
C THR A 15 -27.14 36.09 23.17
N THR A 16 -26.36 37.11 22.75
CA THR A 16 -24.88 37.27 22.87
C THR A 16 -23.96 36.14 22.34
N ALA A 17 -22.69 36.35 21.97
CA ALA A 17 -21.79 37.44 22.32
C ALA A 17 -20.86 37.85 21.17
N ILE A 18 -20.39 39.09 21.22
CA ILE A 18 -19.32 39.62 20.37
C ILE A 18 -17.98 39.24 21.00
N GLY A 19 -17.16 38.47 20.29
CA GLY A 19 -15.77 38.22 20.62
C GLY A 19 -14.85 38.96 19.65
N VAL A 20 -14.09 39.93 20.15
CA VAL A 20 -13.16 40.73 19.34
C VAL A 20 -11.87 39.95 19.07
N PRO A 21 -11.31 39.95 17.85
CA PRO A 21 -9.96 39.42 17.62
C PRO A 21 -8.92 40.42 18.14
N THR A 22 -8.48 40.24 19.40
CA THR A 22 -7.32 40.97 19.93
C THR A 22 -6.05 40.36 19.35
N ALA A 23 -5.34 41.12 18.51
CA ALA A 23 -4.05 40.69 17.97
C ALA A 23 -2.99 40.58 19.09
N GLY A 24 -2.20 39.50 19.10
CA GLY A 24 -1.09 39.39 20.05
C GLY A 24 -0.51 37.99 20.26
N MET A 25 0.28 37.51 19.30
CA MET A 25 1.66 37.01 19.49
C MET A 25 2.08 36.02 18.40
N LEU A 26 3.29 36.24 17.88
CA LEU A 26 4.02 35.28 17.06
C LEU A 26 4.54 34.15 17.96
N ALA A 27 3.96 32.95 17.88
CA ALA A 27 4.53 31.73 18.44
C ALA A 27 5.37 31.01 17.38
N PHE A 28 6.49 31.64 17.00
CA PHE A 28 7.52 31.02 16.16
C PHE A 28 8.28 30.00 17.04
N GLY A 29 8.05 28.70 16.85
CA GLY A 29 8.69 27.68 17.69
C GLY A 29 8.08 26.27 17.68
N ALA A 30 6.90 26.07 17.11
CA ALA A 30 6.44 24.72 16.81
C ALA A 30 7.03 24.26 15.47
N THR A 31 8.10 23.48 15.51
CA THR A 31 8.33 22.50 14.44
C THR A 31 7.10 21.61 14.38
N LEU A 32 6.28 21.80 13.36
CA LEU A 32 5.34 20.79 12.90
C LEU A 32 6.19 19.60 12.45
N VAL A 33 6.52 18.74 13.40
CA VAL A 33 6.91 17.37 13.11
C VAL A 33 5.72 16.79 12.38
N THR A 34 5.84 16.68 11.07
CA THR A 34 4.89 15.94 10.25
C THR A 34 4.97 14.50 10.74
N ALA A 35 4.06 14.12 11.63
CA ALA A 35 3.86 12.71 11.95
C ALA A 35 3.69 11.96 10.62
N PRO A 36 4.38 10.83 10.43
CA PRO A 36 4.16 9.99 9.26
C PRO A 36 2.66 9.78 9.08
N ALA A 37 2.18 9.97 7.85
CA ALA A 37 0.79 9.64 7.55
C ALA A 37 0.70 8.12 7.63
N ALA A 38 0.23 7.62 8.79
CA ALA A 38 -0.08 6.21 8.97
C ALA A 38 -0.98 5.78 7.80
N HIS A 39 -0.46 4.88 6.98
CA HIS A 39 -1.26 4.24 5.96
C HIS A 39 -2.29 3.33 6.67
N ALA A 40 -3.38 3.02 5.98
CA ALA A 40 -4.45 2.26 6.59
C ALA A 40 -4.23 0.76 6.33
N ALA A 41 -4.10 -0.01 7.42
CA ALA A 41 -3.88 -1.45 7.42
C ALA A 41 -4.70 -2.16 6.35
N ILE A 42 -3.98 -2.87 5.47
CA ILE A 42 -4.57 -3.58 4.34
C ILE A 42 -5.26 -4.86 4.83
N THR A 43 -6.30 -5.29 4.11
CA THR A 43 -6.96 -6.56 4.39
C THR A 43 -5.98 -7.72 4.23
N VAL A 44 -6.01 -8.65 5.18
CA VAL A 44 -5.33 -9.94 5.09
C VAL A 44 -6.31 -10.94 4.47
N ASP A 45 -6.22 -11.12 3.15
CA ASP A 45 -7.15 -11.94 2.36
C ASP A 45 -6.45 -13.04 1.54
N GLY A 46 -5.13 -13.11 1.58
CA GLY A 46 -4.34 -14.09 0.83
C GLY A 46 -4.27 -13.84 -0.68
N TYR A 47 -4.66 -12.64 -1.15
CA TYR A 47 -4.55 -12.22 -2.55
C TYR A 47 -3.63 -11.00 -2.70
N TRP A 48 -2.58 -11.12 -3.53
CA TRP A 48 -1.62 -10.05 -3.70
C TRP A 48 -2.18 -9.04 -4.71
N GLY A 49 -2.95 -8.11 -4.17
CA GLY A 49 -3.57 -7.01 -4.89
C GLY A 49 -2.74 -5.73 -4.94
N SER A 50 -3.32 -4.67 -5.52
CA SER A 50 -2.70 -3.35 -5.60
C SER A 50 -2.32 -2.77 -4.24
N GLU A 51 -3.16 -2.90 -3.20
CA GLU A 51 -2.85 -2.31 -1.88
C GLU A 51 -1.64 -3.00 -1.21
N THR A 52 -1.54 -4.33 -1.33
CA THR A 52 -0.34 -5.10 -0.93
C THR A 52 0.91 -4.59 -1.64
N THR A 53 0.81 -4.32 -2.94
CA THR A 53 1.91 -3.73 -3.73
C THR A 53 2.25 -2.30 -3.30
N LYS A 54 1.27 -1.45 -2.99
CA LYS A 54 1.53 -0.07 -2.51
C LYS A 54 2.31 -0.07 -1.21
N LEU A 55 1.86 -0.86 -0.23
CA LEU A 55 2.50 -0.88 1.09
C LEU A 55 3.90 -1.51 1.02
N LEU A 56 4.08 -2.54 0.19
CA LEU A 56 5.41 -3.09 -0.12
C LEU A 56 6.33 -2.04 -0.78
N GLN A 57 5.83 -1.27 -1.75
CA GLN A 57 6.59 -0.21 -2.41
C GLN A 57 7.00 0.89 -1.43
N ASN A 58 6.10 1.31 -0.53
CA ASN A 58 6.39 2.29 0.52
C ASN A 58 7.56 1.81 1.42
N ILE A 59 7.45 0.61 1.99
CA ILE A 59 8.45 0.05 2.91
C ILE A 59 9.81 -0.14 2.23
N LEU A 60 9.83 -0.67 1.00
CA LEU A 60 11.09 -0.81 0.23
C LEU A 60 11.72 0.55 -0.11
N MET A 61 10.91 1.58 -0.39
CA MET A 61 11.40 2.95 -0.65
C MET A 61 11.97 3.57 0.62
N GLU A 62 11.27 3.45 1.75
CA GLU A 62 11.69 3.95 3.06
C GLU A 62 13.03 3.33 3.49
N GLU A 63 13.14 1.99 3.48
CA GLU A 63 14.39 1.28 3.80
C GLU A 63 15.55 1.61 2.86
N THR A 64 15.27 2.08 1.64
CA THR A 64 16.30 2.42 0.64
C THR A 64 16.76 3.86 0.71
N LEU A 65 15.84 4.79 0.97
CA LEU A 65 16.06 6.23 0.82
C LEU A 65 16.05 6.98 2.16
N GLY A 66 15.65 6.32 3.26
CA GLY A 66 15.54 6.94 4.59
C GLY A 66 14.49 8.06 4.67
N GLN A 67 13.58 8.11 3.69
CA GLN A 67 12.57 9.16 3.56
C GLN A 67 11.35 8.62 2.80
N MET A 68 10.16 8.84 3.35
CA MET A 68 8.89 8.48 2.70
C MET A 68 8.61 9.44 1.53
N PHE A 69 9.21 9.16 0.37
CA PHE A 69 9.13 9.99 -0.83
C PHE A 69 8.27 9.34 -1.91
N MET A 70 7.24 10.04 -2.37
CA MET A 70 6.40 9.63 -3.51
C MET A 70 6.09 10.84 -4.41
N PRO A 71 6.36 10.71 -5.70
CA PRO A 71 5.34 11.03 -6.68
C PRO A 71 5.09 9.84 -7.63
N GLY A 72 4.00 9.11 -7.40
CA GLY A 72 3.34 8.22 -8.38
C GLY A 72 4.05 6.93 -8.78
N ASN A 73 5.39 6.85 -8.70
CA ASN A 73 6.18 5.72 -9.19
C ASN A 73 7.26 5.29 -8.19
N ALA A 74 7.27 4.01 -7.81
CA ALA A 74 8.28 3.39 -6.97
C ALA A 74 9.19 2.50 -7.83
N PHE A 75 10.51 2.73 -7.80
CA PHE A 75 11.51 1.96 -8.57
C PHE A 75 11.24 1.87 -10.09
N GLY A 76 10.43 2.79 -10.64
CA GLY A 76 10.01 2.79 -12.06
C GLY A 76 8.64 2.14 -12.32
N ASP A 77 8.06 1.45 -11.35
CA ASP A 77 6.68 0.95 -11.40
C ASP A 77 5.68 2.01 -10.94
N PRO A 78 4.46 2.09 -11.49
CA PRO A 78 3.37 2.87 -10.90
C PRO A 78 3.01 2.38 -9.50
N LEU A 79 2.57 3.30 -8.64
CA LEU A 79 2.15 2.99 -7.26
C LEU A 79 0.99 1.96 -7.25
N GLY A 80 1.19 0.85 -6.55
CA GLY A 80 0.24 -0.27 -6.51
C GLY A 80 0.28 -1.18 -7.74
N THR A 81 1.32 -1.09 -8.57
CA THR A 81 1.53 -1.93 -9.75
C THR A 81 2.89 -2.65 -9.70
N ILE A 82 2.90 -3.93 -10.04
CA ILE A 82 4.09 -4.70 -10.42
C ILE A 82 4.13 -4.76 -11.95
N SER A 83 5.06 -4.03 -12.58
CA SER A 83 5.07 -3.88 -14.04
C SER A 83 5.70 -5.06 -14.79
N SER A 84 5.37 -5.16 -16.08
CA SER A 84 6.09 -5.96 -17.09
C SER A 84 6.39 -7.42 -16.70
N GLN A 85 5.38 -8.15 -16.23
CA GLN A 85 5.47 -9.56 -15.83
C GLN A 85 4.93 -10.52 -16.91
N PRO A 86 5.50 -11.72 -17.07
CA PRO A 86 5.06 -12.64 -18.12
C PRO A 86 3.72 -13.29 -17.76
N ILE A 87 2.73 -13.17 -18.66
CA ILE A 87 1.34 -13.62 -18.49
C ILE A 87 1.17 -15.09 -18.03
N SER A 88 2.13 -15.98 -18.33
CA SER A 88 2.06 -17.38 -17.86
C SER A 88 2.05 -17.48 -16.33
N ARG A 89 2.71 -16.55 -15.64
CA ARG A 89 2.77 -16.52 -14.18
C ARG A 89 1.42 -16.25 -13.52
N ALA A 90 0.53 -15.52 -14.19
CA ALA A 90 -0.84 -15.29 -13.70
C ALA A 90 -1.64 -16.60 -13.62
N ALA A 91 -1.49 -17.47 -14.63
CA ALA A 91 -2.17 -18.77 -14.66
C ALA A 91 -1.53 -19.78 -13.70
N GLU A 92 -0.20 -19.70 -13.51
CA GLU A 92 0.54 -20.53 -12.55
C GLU A 92 0.31 -20.10 -11.08
N ASN A 93 -0.12 -18.86 -10.81
CA ASN A 93 -0.18 -18.28 -9.47
C ASN A 93 -1.48 -17.48 -9.25
N PRO A 94 -2.62 -18.14 -9.03
CA PRO A 94 -3.93 -17.48 -8.93
C PRO A 94 -4.10 -16.56 -7.70
N GLY A 95 -3.17 -16.56 -6.74
CA GLY A 95 -3.08 -15.56 -5.68
C GLY A 95 -2.61 -14.18 -6.14
N LEU A 96 -2.02 -14.06 -7.33
CA LEU A 96 -1.56 -12.78 -7.91
C LEU A 96 -2.72 -12.06 -8.61
N ALA A 97 -3.40 -11.19 -7.85
CA ALA A 97 -4.68 -10.61 -8.23
C ALA A 97 -4.55 -9.23 -8.92
N SER A 98 -5.05 -8.17 -8.30
CA SER A 98 -4.99 -6.80 -8.85
C SER A 98 -3.57 -6.20 -8.76
N GLY A 99 -3.28 -5.18 -9.57
CA GLY A 99 -1.97 -4.52 -9.52
C GLY A 99 -0.84 -5.28 -10.21
N TRP A 100 -1.13 -6.31 -11.00
CA TRP A 100 -0.13 -6.99 -11.82
C TRP A 100 -0.28 -6.60 -13.30
N GLN A 101 0.77 -6.05 -13.90
CA GLN A 101 0.80 -5.77 -15.34
C GLN A 101 1.36 -6.97 -16.11
N TRP A 102 0.46 -7.79 -16.62
CA TRP A 102 0.81 -8.94 -17.44
C TRP A 102 1.09 -8.55 -18.90
N VAL A 103 2.17 -9.09 -19.46
CA VAL A 103 2.62 -8.89 -20.85
C VAL A 103 3.07 -10.23 -21.46
N SER A 104 3.34 -10.26 -22.78
CA SER A 104 3.94 -11.45 -23.40
C SER A 104 5.35 -11.71 -22.85
N LYS A 105 5.84 -12.95 -22.94
CA LYS A 105 7.18 -13.31 -22.43
C LYS A 105 8.30 -12.49 -23.08
N GLU A 106 8.13 -12.13 -24.34
CA GLU A 106 9.07 -11.36 -25.16
C GLU A 106 9.04 -9.85 -24.81
N GLN A 107 7.93 -9.39 -24.23
CA GLN A 107 7.73 -8.02 -23.76
C GLN A 107 8.04 -7.85 -22.26
N SER A 108 8.18 -8.96 -21.53
CA SER A 108 8.55 -8.99 -20.12
C SER A 108 9.93 -8.39 -19.90
N LYS A 109 10.01 -7.41 -19.00
CA LYS A 109 11.26 -6.70 -18.64
C LYS A 109 11.61 -6.79 -17.15
N GLY A 110 10.71 -7.34 -16.35
CA GLY A 110 10.77 -7.25 -14.90
C GLY A 110 10.25 -5.92 -14.36
N SER A 111 9.93 -5.93 -13.06
CA SER A 111 9.48 -4.82 -12.24
C SER A 111 10.64 -4.32 -11.37
N GLY A 112 10.73 -3.01 -11.19
CA GLY A 112 11.71 -2.42 -10.27
C GLY A 112 11.42 -2.77 -8.81
N THR A 113 10.14 -2.83 -8.44
CA THR A 113 9.66 -3.28 -7.12
C THR A 113 10.09 -4.71 -6.81
N LEU A 114 9.86 -5.64 -7.74
CA LEU A 114 10.31 -7.03 -7.56
C LEU A 114 11.83 -7.14 -7.57
N ASN A 115 12.53 -6.36 -8.39
CA ASN A 115 13.99 -6.35 -8.41
C ASN A 115 14.55 -5.95 -7.03
N LYS A 116 13.92 -4.93 -6.43
CA LYS A 116 14.29 -4.44 -5.11
C LYS A 116 13.94 -5.41 -4.00
N LEU A 117 12.76 -6.03 -4.04
CA LEU A 117 12.34 -7.12 -3.12
C LEU A 117 13.34 -8.28 -3.16
N GLN A 118 13.65 -8.79 -4.37
CA GLN A 118 14.59 -9.88 -4.59
C GLN A 118 15.95 -9.58 -3.95
N HIS A 119 16.49 -8.37 -4.17
CA HIS A 119 17.81 -8.00 -3.67
C HIS A 119 17.84 -7.73 -2.16
N MET A 120 16.85 -7.01 -1.62
CA MET A 120 16.86 -6.56 -0.21
C MET A 120 16.34 -7.60 0.79
N LYS A 121 15.25 -8.30 0.44
CA LYS A 121 14.59 -9.23 1.36
C LYS A 121 14.93 -10.69 1.07
N LEU A 122 15.02 -11.04 -0.20
CA LEU A 122 15.13 -12.45 -0.64
C LEU A 122 16.58 -12.91 -0.91
N GLY A 123 17.57 -12.04 -0.73
CA GLY A 123 19.00 -12.39 -0.80
C GLY A 123 19.58 -12.63 -2.20
N PHE A 124 18.91 -12.16 -3.27
CA PHE A 124 19.38 -12.37 -4.64
C PHE A 124 20.59 -11.48 -4.95
N LYS A 125 21.72 -12.12 -5.32
CA LYS A 125 22.93 -11.42 -5.81
C LYS A 125 22.68 -10.70 -7.13
N HIS A 126 21.84 -11.28 -7.98
CA HIS A 126 21.38 -10.71 -9.23
C HIS A 126 19.86 -10.84 -9.27
N ALA A 127 19.17 -9.71 -9.25
CA ALA A 127 17.72 -9.61 -9.32
C ALA A 127 17.30 -9.36 -10.78
N ASP A 128 16.26 -10.06 -11.25
CA ASP A 128 15.70 -9.95 -12.61
C ASP A 128 14.36 -9.21 -12.65
N GLY A 129 13.81 -8.84 -11.48
CA GLY A 129 12.53 -8.20 -11.33
C GLY A 129 11.33 -9.04 -11.78
N THR A 130 11.50 -10.34 -11.97
CA THR A 130 10.46 -11.22 -12.53
C THR A 130 9.92 -12.19 -11.48
N ILE A 131 8.61 -12.28 -11.36
CA ILE A 131 7.97 -13.27 -10.49
C ILE A 131 8.09 -14.66 -11.12
N GLY A 132 8.35 -15.66 -10.28
CA GLY A 132 8.50 -17.04 -10.70
C GLY A 132 8.97 -17.93 -9.55
N PRO A 133 9.07 -19.25 -9.77
CA PRO A 133 9.22 -20.21 -8.68
C PRO A 133 10.37 -19.91 -7.72
N GLN A 134 11.55 -19.51 -8.20
CA GLN A 134 12.67 -19.15 -7.32
C GLN A 134 12.40 -17.92 -6.45
N THR A 135 11.79 -16.87 -7.01
CA THR A 135 11.38 -15.67 -6.27
C THR A 135 10.30 -16.02 -5.23
N ILE A 136 9.35 -16.89 -5.59
CA ILE A 136 8.26 -17.31 -4.71
C ILE A 136 8.78 -18.21 -3.58
N SER A 137 9.59 -19.23 -3.86
CA SER A 137 10.21 -20.08 -2.85
C SER A 137 11.07 -19.28 -1.86
N ALA A 138 11.76 -18.24 -2.34
CA ALA A 138 12.52 -17.36 -1.46
C ALA A 138 11.62 -16.45 -0.60
N LEU A 139 10.52 -15.92 -1.17
CA LEU A 139 9.49 -15.17 -0.43
C LEU A 139 8.84 -16.03 0.66
N GLN A 140 8.47 -17.27 0.31
CA GLN A 140 7.96 -18.27 1.24
C GLN A 140 8.95 -18.52 2.39
N THR A 141 10.22 -18.80 2.06
CA THR A 141 11.28 -19.02 3.06
C THR A 141 11.47 -17.81 3.98
N TRP A 142 11.47 -16.60 3.42
CA TRP A 142 11.61 -15.34 4.18
C TRP A 142 10.43 -15.09 5.13
N LEU A 143 9.22 -15.52 4.76
CA LEU A 143 7.99 -15.44 5.59
C LEU A 143 7.76 -16.69 6.46
N GLY A 144 8.73 -17.60 6.56
CA GLY A 144 8.64 -18.82 7.36
C GLY A 144 7.61 -19.85 6.86
N GLN A 145 7.21 -19.77 5.59
CA GLN A 145 6.26 -20.66 4.94
C GLN A 145 6.94 -21.84 4.22
N PRO A 146 6.24 -22.96 3.98
CA PRO A 146 6.71 -24.01 3.07
C PRO A 146 7.03 -23.45 1.69
N ALA A 147 8.22 -23.78 1.17
CA ALA A 147 8.71 -23.25 -0.10
C ALA A 147 8.41 -24.21 -1.26
N ASP A 148 7.25 -24.08 -1.90
CA ASP A 148 6.83 -24.84 -3.09
C ASP A 148 7.01 -24.06 -4.41
N GLY A 149 7.20 -22.75 -4.36
CA GLY A 149 7.39 -21.89 -5.53
C GLY A 149 6.09 -21.47 -6.23
N VAL A 150 4.91 -21.66 -5.61
CA VAL A 150 3.60 -21.30 -6.15
C VAL A 150 2.85 -20.38 -5.19
N LEU A 151 2.07 -19.44 -5.74
CA LEU A 151 1.13 -18.62 -4.97
C LEU A 151 -0.31 -18.93 -5.41
N ASP A 152 -0.92 -19.93 -4.77
CA ASP A 152 -2.33 -20.25 -4.89
C ASP A 152 -3.24 -19.09 -4.43
N GLY A 153 -4.53 -19.15 -4.76
CA GLY A 153 -5.51 -18.12 -4.39
C GLY A 153 -6.67 -18.69 -3.58
N PRO A 154 -6.79 -18.40 -2.27
CA PRO A 154 -5.90 -17.57 -1.44
C PRO A 154 -4.60 -18.30 -1.05
N SER A 155 -3.52 -17.55 -0.79
CA SER A 155 -2.23 -18.09 -0.33
C SER A 155 -1.93 -17.71 1.13
N PRO A 156 -1.61 -18.67 2.01
CA PRO A 156 -1.05 -18.40 3.33
C PRO A 156 0.26 -17.59 3.30
N THR A 157 1.01 -17.66 2.20
CA THR A 157 2.22 -16.83 2.01
C THR A 157 1.87 -15.37 1.76
N ILE A 158 0.79 -15.10 1.04
CA ILE A 158 0.33 -13.74 0.82
C ILE A 158 -0.30 -13.20 2.10
N GLU A 159 -1.03 -14.01 2.87
CA GLU A 159 -1.50 -13.62 4.21
C GLU A 159 -0.32 -13.26 5.13
N ALA A 160 0.75 -14.06 5.14
CA ALA A 160 1.96 -13.77 5.91
C ALA A 160 2.64 -12.47 5.44
N LEU A 161 2.69 -12.21 4.13
CA LEU A 161 3.18 -10.95 3.57
C LEU A 161 2.33 -9.76 4.02
N GLN A 162 1.00 -9.86 3.90
CA GLN A 162 0.07 -8.79 4.30
C GLN A 162 0.20 -8.48 5.81
N ASN A 163 0.34 -9.51 6.66
CA ASN A 163 0.62 -9.32 8.09
C ASN A 163 1.97 -8.63 8.36
N TYR A 164 3.05 -9.03 7.67
CA TYR A 164 4.35 -8.37 7.75
C TYR A 164 4.27 -6.88 7.36
N LEU A 165 3.58 -6.57 6.26
CA LEU A 165 3.43 -5.21 5.76
C LEU A 165 2.63 -4.35 6.76
N ASN A 166 1.52 -4.88 7.29
CA ASN A 166 0.72 -4.22 8.32
C ASN A 166 1.49 -3.98 9.63
N SER A 167 2.45 -4.85 10.00
CA SER A 167 3.23 -4.63 11.22
C SER A 167 4.17 -3.43 11.11
N HIS A 168 4.61 -3.07 9.91
CA HIS A 168 5.49 -1.92 9.68
C HIS A 168 4.74 -0.58 9.77
N GLU A 169 3.41 -0.56 9.57
CA GLU A 169 2.59 0.64 9.81
C GLU A 169 2.43 0.98 11.30
N VAL A 170 2.67 0.02 12.21
CA VAL A 170 2.50 0.20 13.66
C VAL A 170 3.78 0.76 14.32
N GLU A 171 4.93 0.65 13.65
CA GLU A 171 6.24 1.07 14.18
C GLU A 171 6.75 2.40 13.61
N ALA A 172 6.02 3.02 12.67
CA ALA A 172 6.35 4.27 11.97
C ALA A 172 5.55 5.50 12.47
#